data_AF-A0A317SVX6-F1
#
_entry.id   AF-A0A317SVX6-F1
#
_cell.length_a   1.000
_cell.length_b   1.000
_cell.length_c   1.000
_cell.angle_alpha   90.00
_cell.angle_beta   90.00
_cell.angle_gamma   90.00
#
_symmetry.space_group_name_H-M   'P 1'
#
loop_
_entity.id
_entity.type
_entity.pdbx_description
1 polymer ?
#
loop_
_entity_poly.entity_id
_entity_poly.type
_entity_poly.pdbx_seq_one_letter_code
_entity_poly.pdbx_strand_id
1 'polypeptide(L)'
;VVVFQPLKHYHAKAIDQATRTGYSDFNKIELLFALISIRQQAFKKSRILSVFRKTGLVLFNSDVVFSHLQEYSGYSQPSCPTTPPRSIQQLSTTPRTVQSLKCHANFLWNADPSLPSFKHSLSIFIKGSVAQAHVAAQTLDALQRTQAAELAQSNRQNRSRRLV
;
A
#
# COMPACT_ATOMS: atom_id res chain seq x y z
N VAL A 1 7.85 -11.13 -19.02
CA VAL A 1 8.06 -9.98 -18.10
C VAL A 1 8.95 -8.94 -18.78
N VAL A 2 8.39 -7.80 -19.20
CA VAL A 2 9.07 -6.78 -20.05
C VAL A 2 9.84 -5.73 -19.22
N VAL A 3 9.54 -5.62 -17.93
CA VAL A 3 10.01 -4.56 -17.01
C VAL A 3 11.54 -4.45 -16.93
N PHE A 4 12.26 -5.57 -17.01
CA PHE A 4 13.72 -5.63 -16.84
C PHE A 4 14.52 -5.78 -18.15
N GLN A 5 13.86 -5.85 -19.31
CA GLN A 5 14.55 -5.90 -20.61
C GLN A 5 15.55 -4.75 -20.82
N PRO A 6 15.23 -3.49 -20.48
CA PRO A 6 16.16 -2.37 -20.49
C PRO A 6 17.48 -2.61 -19.79
N LEU A 7 17.42 -3.18 -18.58
CA LEU A 7 18.59 -3.42 -17.73
C LEU A 7 19.46 -4.51 -18.36
N LYS A 8 18.83 -5.60 -18.82
CA LYS A 8 19.51 -6.70 -19.52
C LYS A 8 20.21 -6.22 -20.79
N HIS A 9 19.57 -5.36 -21.58
CA HIS A 9 20.13 -4.81 -22.82
C HIS A 9 21.39 -3.98 -22.55
N TYR A 10 21.33 -3.03 -21.61
CA TYR A 10 22.49 -2.18 -21.32
C TYR A 10 23.61 -2.91 -20.61
N HIS A 11 23.30 -3.95 -19.83
CA HIS A 11 24.29 -4.86 -19.29
C HIS A 11 25.04 -5.62 -20.40
N ALA A 12 24.31 -6.24 -21.34
CA ALA A 12 24.93 -6.91 -22.48
C ALA A 12 25.78 -5.95 -23.33
N LYS A 13 25.31 -4.71 -23.51
CA LYS A 13 26.07 -3.66 -24.18
C LYS A 13 27.36 -3.28 -23.45
N ALA A 14 27.33 -3.22 -22.12
CA ALA A 14 28.53 -2.93 -21.32
C ALA A 14 29.58 -4.05 -21.43
N ILE A 15 29.14 -5.31 -21.42
CA ILE A 15 30.03 -6.46 -21.66
C ILE A 15 30.64 -6.37 -23.06
N ASP A 16 29.82 -6.19 -24.09
CA ASP A 16 30.28 -6.08 -25.48
C ASP A 16 31.30 -4.94 -25.67
N GLN A 17 31.10 -3.80 -25.00
CA GLN A 17 32.08 -2.70 -25.00
C GLN A 17 33.38 -3.09 -24.30
N ALA A 18 33.33 -3.72 -23.13
CA ALA A 18 34.51 -4.16 -22.40
C ALA A 18 35.32 -5.20 -23.20
N THR A 19 34.64 -6.15 -23.84
CA THR A 19 35.26 -7.16 -24.71
C THR A 19 35.94 -6.52 -25.91
N ARG A 20 35.33 -5.51 -26.55
CA ARG A 20 35.95 -4.78 -27.68
C ARG A 20 37.21 -4.01 -27.28
N THR A 21 37.29 -3.53 -26.03
CA THR A 21 38.49 -2.86 -25.50
C THR A 21 39.59 -3.84 -25.08
N GLY A 22 39.40 -5.16 -25.27
CA GLY A 22 40.38 -6.18 -24.91
C GLY A 22 40.28 -6.66 -23.45
N TYR A 23 39.22 -6.24 -22.73
CA TYR A 23 38.96 -6.69 -21.37
C TYR A 23 38.16 -8.01 -21.43
N SER A 24 38.87 -9.14 -21.31
CA SER A 24 38.27 -10.47 -21.45
C SER A 24 37.50 -10.94 -20.21
N ASP A 25 37.80 -10.37 -19.04
CA ASP A 25 37.27 -10.87 -17.76
C ASP A 25 36.39 -9.81 -17.07
N PHE A 26 35.14 -9.73 -17.50
CA PHE A 26 34.15 -8.81 -16.93
C PHE A 26 33.64 -9.35 -15.58
N ASN A 27 34.41 -9.12 -14.53
CA ASN A 27 34.15 -9.65 -13.19
C ASN A 27 33.07 -8.83 -12.43
N LYS A 28 32.62 -9.34 -11.28
CA LYS A 28 31.63 -8.72 -10.40
C LYS A 28 31.97 -7.26 -10.02
N ILE A 29 33.24 -6.93 -9.82
CA ILE A 29 33.66 -5.57 -9.46
C ILE A 29 33.41 -4.61 -10.62
N GLU A 30 33.76 -5.00 -11.85
CA GLU A 30 33.49 -4.22 -13.07
C GLU A 30 32.00 -4.05 -13.30
N LEU A 31 31.21 -5.11 -13.07
CA LEU A 31 29.76 -5.02 -13.10
C LEU A 31 29.24 -3.98 -12.10
N LEU A 32 29.72 -3.99 -10.85
CA LEU A 32 29.29 -3.03 -9.83
C LEU A 32 29.66 -1.59 -10.20
N PHE A 33 30.83 -1.39 -10.79
CA PHE A 33 31.26 -0.09 -11.31
C PHE A 33 30.35 0.39 -12.45
N ALA A 34 30.10 -0.48 -13.45
CA ALA A 34 29.24 -0.17 -14.59
C ALA A 34 27.75 -0.07 -14.22
N LEU A 35 27.32 -0.65 -13.10
CA LEU A 35 25.91 -0.75 -12.70
C LEU A 35 25.23 0.61 -12.59
N ILE A 36 25.94 1.62 -12.10
CA ILE A 36 25.41 2.99 -11.97
C ILE A 36 25.08 3.55 -13.36
N SER A 37 26.01 3.44 -14.31
CA SER A 37 25.82 3.82 -15.71
C SER A 37 24.68 3.05 -16.38
N ILE A 38 24.66 1.73 -16.22
CA ILE A 38 23.61 0.85 -16.76
C ILE A 38 22.23 1.29 -16.25
N ARG A 39 22.10 1.59 -14.95
CA ARG A 39 20.85 2.05 -14.35
C ARG A 39 20.41 3.41 -14.88
N GLN A 40 21.32 4.37 -15.04
CA GLN A 40 21.00 5.68 -15.62
C GLN A 40 20.47 5.55 -17.05
N GLN A 41 21.02 4.63 -17.84
CA GLN A 41 20.54 4.37 -19.19
C GLN A 41 19.21 3.61 -19.19
N ALA A 42 19.05 2.62 -18.30
CA ALA A 42 17.88 1.75 -18.23
C ALA A 42 16.64 2.44 -17.62
N PHE A 43 16.81 3.28 -16.60
CA PHE A 43 15.72 3.84 -15.78
C PHE A 43 15.43 5.31 -16.11
N LYS A 44 15.18 5.60 -17.39
CA LYS A 44 14.68 6.92 -17.79
C LYS A 44 13.22 7.09 -17.37
N LYS A 45 12.83 8.31 -16.96
CA LYS A 45 11.44 8.66 -16.57
C LYS A 45 10.41 8.16 -17.59
N SER A 46 10.64 8.41 -18.88
CA SER A 46 9.74 7.97 -19.95
C SER A 46 9.56 6.44 -20.00
N ARG A 47 10.65 5.70 -19.77
CA ARG A 47 10.66 4.25 -19.80
C ARG A 47 9.99 3.65 -18.56
N ILE A 48 10.21 4.23 -17.38
CA ILE A 48 9.51 3.86 -16.14
C ILE A 48 7.99 4.06 -16.33
N LEU A 49 7.57 5.25 -16.79
CA LEU A 49 6.16 5.55 -17.02
C LEU A 49 5.54 4.62 -18.08
N SER A 50 6.27 4.32 -19.16
CA SER A 50 5.81 3.38 -20.20
C SER A 50 5.63 1.96 -19.66
N VAL A 51 6.58 1.47 -18.86
CA VAL A 51 6.52 0.14 -18.26
C VAL A 51 5.40 0.06 -17.24
N PHE A 52 5.19 1.10 -16.44
CA PHE A 52 4.07 1.15 -15.49
C PHE A 52 2.73 1.09 -16.22
N ARG A 53 2.59 1.83 -17.32
CA ARG A 53 1.42 1.73 -18.22
C ARG A 53 1.20 0.32 -18.75
N LYS A 54 2.24 -0.32 -19.29
CA LYS A 54 2.16 -1.69 -19.83
C LYS A 54 1.86 -2.75 -18.78
N THR A 55 2.24 -2.51 -17.53
CA THR A 55 2.02 -3.45 -16.41
C THR A 55 0.68 -3.18 -15.72
N GLY A 56 -0.10 -2.19 -16.17
CA GLY A 56 -1.34 -1.78 -15.50
C GLY A 56 -1.11 -1.09 -14.15
N LEU A 57 0.13 -0.74 -13.82
CA LEU A 57 0.51 0.04 -12.63
C LEU A 57 0.41 1.55 -12.88
N VAL A 58 -0.54 1.97 -13.73
CA VAL A 58 -0.80 3.38 -13.96
C VAL A 58 -1.29 4.00 -12.65
N LEU A 59 -0.64 5.09 -12.23
CA LEU A 59 -1.11 5.91 -11.12
C LEU A 59 -2.57 6.27 -11.40
N PHE A 60 -3.46 5.94 -10.46
CA PHE A 60 -4.88 6.24 -10.52
C PHE A 60 -5.08 7.71 -10.92
N ASN A 61 -5.60 7.95 -12.12
CA ASN A 61 -6.01 9.28 -12.56
C ASN A 61 -7.53 9.35 -12.41
N SER A 62 -7.98 10.04 -11.36
CA SER A 62 -9.40 10.23 -11.05
C SER A 62 -10.15 10.84 -12.24
N ASP A 63 -9.53 11.77 -12.96
CA ASP A 63 -10.20 12.55 -14.00
C ASP A 63 -10.55 11.68 -15.22
N VAL A 64 -9.67 10.73 -15.56
CA VAL A 64 -9.96 9.74 -16.61
C VAL A 64 -11.12 8.85 -16.19
N VAL A 65 -11.15 8.40 -14.94
CA VAL A 65 -12.25 7.58 -14.42
C VAL A 65 -13.56 8.37 -14.41
N PHE A 66 -13.56 9.60 -13.91
CA PHE A 66 -14.74 10.48 -13.89
C PHE A 66 -15.21 10.84 -15.31
N SER A 67 -14.31 11.00 -16.28
CA SER A 67 -14.69 11.24 -17.68
C SER A 67 -15.39 10.06 -18.34
N HIS A 68 -15.12 8.83 -17.89
CA HIS A 68 -15.78 7.61 -18.36
C HIS A 68 -17.07 7.29 -17.60
N LEU A 69 -17.24 7.86 -16.41
CA LEU A 69 -18.51 7.82 -15.68
C LEU A 69 -19.43 8.86 -16.32
N GLN A 70 -20.23 8.43 -17.30
CA GLN A 70 -21.33 9.24 -17.80
C GLN A 70 -22.18 9.66 -16.60
N GLU A 71 -22.23 10.96 -16.35
CA GLU A 71 -23.04 11.53 -15.29
C GLU A 71 -24.48 11.08 -15.57
N TYR A 72 -25.03 10.24 -14.68
CA TYR A 72 -26.41 9.79 -14.79
C TYR A 72 -27.30 11.00 -14.54
N SER A 73 -27.64 11.74 -15.59
CA SER A 73 -28.66 12.77 -15.55
C SER A 73 -30.02 12.07 -15.48
N GLY A 74 -30.36 11.67 -14.27
CA GLY A 74 -31.70 11.19 -13.93
C GLY A 74 -32.72 12.19 -14.43
N TYR A 75 -33.63 11.69 -15.26
CA TYR A 75 -34.76 12.38 -15.85
C TYR A 75 -35.44 13.36 -14.89
N SER A 76 -35.86 14.49 -15.47
CA SER A 76 -36.68 15.53 -14.89
C SER A 76 -37.88 14.99 -14.12
N GLN A 77 -38.02 15.34 -12.83
CA GLN A 77 -39.31 15.50 -12.18
C GLN A 77 -39.25 16.51 -11.01
N PRO A 78 -40.39 17.15 -10.68
CA PRO A 78 -40.49 18.56 -10.31
C PRO A 78 -40.30 18.87 -8.81
N SER A 79 -39.96 20.14 -8.56
CA SER A 79 -39.95 20.93 -7.31
C SER A 79 -40.61 20.34 -6.04
N CYS A 80 -39.84 20.22 -4.94
CA CYS A 80 -40.09 20.81 -3.60
C CYS A 80 -39.05 20.33 -2.54
N PRO A 81 -38.92 20.99 -1.35
CA PRO A 81 -37.67 21.63 -0.95
C PRO A 81 -36.89 20.99 0.23
N THR A 82 -35.62 21.40 0.34
CA THR A 82 -34.77 21.53 1.54
C THR A 82 -34.61 20.34 2.50
N THR A 83 -33.53 19.56 2.36
CA THR A 83 -32.83 18.85 3.48
C THR A 83 -31.38 18.53 3.03
N PRO A 84 -30.33 18.69 3.87
CA PRO A 84 -28.92 18.75 3.42
C PRO A 84 -28.37 17.46 2.79
N PRO A 85 -27.32 17.56 1.95
CA PRO A 85 -26.90 16.49 1.06
C PRO A 85 -26.31 15.31 1.83
N ARG A 86 -26.89 14.15 1.54
CA ARG A 86 -26.43 12.82 1.95
C ARG A 86 -24.98 12.63 1.49
N SER A 87 -24.07 12.63 2.46
CA SER A 87 -22.65 12.35 2.24
C SER A 87 -22.50 11.04 1.46
N ILE A 88 -21.73 11.16 0.38
CA ILE A 88 -21.34 10.15 -0.60
C ILE A 88 -21.05 8.83 0.12
N GLN A 89 -21.64 7.75 -0.41
CA GLN A 89 -21.38 6.37 -0.03
C GLN A 89 -19.87 6.16 0.18
N GLN A 90 -19.43 6.18 1.44
CA GLN A 90 -18.09 5.78 1.80
C GLN A 90 -17.95 4.31 1.42
N LEU A 91 -17.12 4.07 0.42
CA LEU A 91 -16.64 2.76 0.02
C LEU A 91 -16.33 1.97 1.30
N SER A 92 -17.10 0.92 1.53
CA SER A 92 -17.21 0.15 2.77
C SER A 92 -15.85 -0.39 3.19
N THR A 93 -15.16 0.38 4.02
CA THR A 93 -13.84 0.08 4.53
C THR A 93 -14.00 -0.53 5.91
N THR A 94 -13.39 -1.70 6.15
CA THR A 94 -13.36 -2.34 7.47
C THR A 94 -12.93 -1.31 8.53
N PRO A 95 -13.72 -1.07 9.59
CA PRO A 95 -13.41 -0.02 10.54
C PRO A 95 -12.09 -0.35 11.25
N ARG A 96 -11.09 0.51 11.04
CA ARG A 96 -9.71 0.31 11.51
C ARG A 96 -9.44 0.91 12.89
N THR A 97 -10.43 1.55 13.50
CA THR A 97 -10.30 2.22 14.80
C THR A 97 -11.48 1.92 15.72
N VAL A 98 -11.20 1.90 17.03
CA VAL A 98 -12.21 1.68 18.09
C VAL A 98 -13.36 2.71 17.99
N GLN A 99 -13.06 3.95 17.64
CA GLN A 99 -14.06 5.01 17.47
C GLN A 99 -15.00 4.74 16.29
N SER A 100 -14.47 4.26 15.15
CA SER A 100 -15.27 3.89 13.99
C SER A 100 -16.18 2.68 14.27
N LEU A 101 -15.70 1.72 15.07
CA LEU A 101 -16.51 0.62 15.58
C LEU A 101 -17.65 1.10 16.49
N LYS A 102 -17.37 2.02 17.40
CA LYS A 102 -18.39 2.62 18.29
C LYS A 102 -19.46 3.34 17.50
N CYS A 103 -19.08 4.08 16.45
CA CYS A 103 -20.04 4.71 15.54
C CYS A 103 -20.90 3.66 14.78
N HIS A 104 -20.30 2.58 14.29
CA HIS A 104 -21.05 1.49 13.65
C HIS A 104 -22.00 0.77 14.61
N ALA A 105 -21.60 0.56 15.86
CA ALA A 105 -22.46 -0.02 16.89
C ALA A 105 -23.67 0.87 17.17
N ASN A 106 -23.46 2.18 17.34
CA ASN A 106 -24.54 3.14 17.55
C ASN A 106 -25.48 3.24 16.33
N PHE A 107 -24.94 3.14 15.12
CA PHE A 107 -25.74 3.08 13.90
C PHE A 107 -26.62 1.83 13.88
N LEU A 108 -26.05 0.65 14.17
CA LEU A 108 -26.78 -0.61 14.22
C LEU A 108 -27.87 -0.63 15.29
N TRP A 109 -27.62 0.01 16.44
CA TRP A 109 -28.57 0.09 17.55
C TRP A 109 -29.87 0.80 17.17
N ASN A 110 -29.80 1.78 16.27
CA ASN A 110 -30.95 2.59 15.85
C ASN A 110 -31.47 2.20 14.45
N ALA A 111 -30.92 1.16 13.83
CA ALA A 111 -31.28 0.74 12.48
C ALA A 111 -32.46 -0.25 12.50
N ASP A 112 -33.31 -0.18 11.48
CA ASP A 112 -34.38 -1.16 11.26
C ASP A 112 -33.79 -2.52 10.82
N PRO A 113 -34.00 -3.62 11.58
CA PRO A 113 -33.49 -4.95 11.25
C PRO A 113 -34.05 -5.53 9.95
N SER A 114 -35.20 -5.05 9.48
CA SER A 114 -35.86 -5.54 8.27
C SER A 114 -35.20 -5.04 6.98
N LEU A 115 -34.38 -3.98 7.06
CA LEU A 115 -33.74 -3.37 5.91
C LEU A 115 -32.55 -4.21 5.41
N PRO A 116 -32.41 -4.48 4.09
CA PRO A 116 -31.33 -5.30 3.55
C PRO A 116 -29.91 -4.75 3.84
N SER A 117 -29.78 -3.45 4.11
CA SER A 117 -28.50 -2.84 4.52
C SER A 117 -28.10 -3.19 5.96
N PHE A 118 -29.02 -3.60 6.83
CA PHE A 118 -28.72 -3.96 8.22
C PHE A 118 -27.75 -5.14 8.29
N LYS A 119 -28.01 -6.21 7.54
CA LYS A 119 -27.13 -7.39 7.45
C LYS A 119 -25.73 -7.02 6.96
N HIS A 120 -25.64 -6.08 6.02
CA HIS A 120 -24.37 -5.60 5.50
C HIS A 120 -23.60 -4.80 6.56
N SER A 121 -24.24 -3.84 7.22
CA SER A 121 -23.63 -3.05 8.30
C SER A 121 -23.20 -3.93 9.48
N LEU A 122 -23.99 -4.96 9.81
CA LEU A 122 -23.64 -5.95 10.82
C LEU A 122 -22.40 -6.75 10.42
N SER A 123 -22.32 -7.20 9.16
CA SER A 123 -21.11 -7.88 8.67
C SER A 123 -19.86 -6.99 8.76
N ILE A 124 -19.98 -5.69 8.50
CA ILE A 124 -18.86 -4.74 8.60
C ILE A 124 -18.41 -4.61 10.05
N PHE A 125 -19.36 -4.45 10.97
CA PHE A 125 -19.10 -4.36 12.40
C PHE A 125 -18.41 -5.62 12.95
N ILE A 126 -18.89 -6.81 12.57
CA ILE A 126 -18.29 -8.09 12.99
C ILE A 126 -16.85 -8.21 12.46
N LYS A 127 -16.64 -7.96 11.16
CA LYS A 127 -15.30 -8.04 10.55
C LYS A 127 -14.32 -7.07 11.20
N GLY A 128 -14.77 -5.84 11.47
CA GLY A 128 -13.96 -4.83 12.16
C GLY A 128 -13.59 -5.23 13.57
N SER A 129 -14.55 -5.78 14.33
CA SER A 129 -14.33 -6.24 15.70
C SER A 129 -13.28 -7.36 15.77
N VAL A 130 -13.38 -8.35 14.88
CA VAL A 130 -12.39 -9.45 14.79
C VAL A 130 -11.00 -8.92 14.44
N ALA A 131 -10.90 -8.01 13.47
CA ALA A 131 -9.63 -7.41 13.09
C ALA A 131 -8.96 -6.65 14.25
N GLN A 132 -9.74 -5.85 15.00
CA GLN A 132 -9.21 -5.12 16.16
C GLN A 132 -8.79 -6.05 17.30
N ALA A 133 -9.56 -7.11 17.58
CA ALA A 133 -9.20 -8.09 18.59
C ALA A 133 -7.88 -8.80 18.26
N HIS A 134 -7.69 -9.17 16.99
CA HIS A 134 -6.45 -9.77 16.51
C HIS A 134 -5.26 -8.82 16.63
N VAL A 135 -5.41 -7.57 16.21
CA VAL A 135 -4.37 -6.54 16.37
C VAL A 135 -4.02 -6.36 17.84
N ALA A 136 -5.02 -6.26 18.72
CA ALA A 136 -4.80 -6.13 20.17
C ALA A 136 -3.97 -7.30 20.73
N ALA A 137 -4.34 -8.54 20.41
CA ALA A 137 -3.60 -9.73 20.83
C ALA A 137 -2.13 -9.69 20.36
N GLN A 138 -1.91 -9.39 19.07
CA GLN A 138 -0.56 -9.30 18.52
C GLN A 138 0.27 -8.16 19.14
N THR A 139 -0.35 -7.02 19.45
CA THR A 139 0.34 -5.91 20.11
C THR A 139 0.76 -6.23 21.53
N LEU A 140 -0.06 -7.00 22.27
CA LEU A 140 0.31 -7.47 23.62
C LEU A 140 1.52 -8.40 23.57
N ASP A 141 1.54 -9.36 22.64
CA ASP A 141 2.70 -10.25 22.45
C ASP A 141 3.96 -9.47 22.07
N ALA A 142 3.83 -8.49 21.17
CA ALA A 142 4.93 -7.64 20.77
C ALA A 142 5.47 -6.81 21.96
N LEU A 143 4.59 -6.25 22.78
CA LEU A 143 4.94 -5.47 23.96
C LEU A 143 5.68 -6.31 25.02
N GLN A 144 5.25 -7.55 25.25
CA GLN A 144 5.97 -8.46 26.14
C GLN A 144 7.39 -8.75 25.63
N ARG A 145 7.55 -8.97 24.31
CA ARG A 145 8.86 -9.19 23.70
C ARG A 145 9.76 -7.96 23.81
N THR A 146 9.23 -6.75 23.62
CA THR A 146 10.02 -5.52 23.77
C THR A 146 10.46 -5.32 25.21
N GLN A 147 9.58 -5.54 26.19
CA GLN A 147 9.96 -5.47 27.61
C GLN A 147 11.06 -6.47 27.98
N ALA A 148 10.93 -7.73 27.52
CA ALA A 148 11.96 -8.74 27.75
C ALA A 148 13.31 -8.35 27.10
N ALA A 149 13.28 -7.76 25.90
CA ALA A 149 14.47 -7.28 25.22
C ALA A 149 15.12 -6.09 25.97
N GLU A 150 14.33 -5.15 26.46
CA GLU A 150 14.81 -4.00 27.26
C GLU A 150 15.48 -4.46 28.56
N LEU A 151 14.87 -5.40 29.29
CA LEU A 151 15.46 -6.00 30.49
C LEU A 151 16.79 -6.70 30.17
N ALA A 152 16.84 -7.46 29.07
CA ALA A 152 18.06 -8.13 28.63
C ALA A 152 19.17 -7.13 28.25
N GLN A 153 18.83 -6.01 27.60
CA GLN A 153 19.78 -4.95 27.27
C GLN A 153 20.31 -4.24 28.52
N SER A 154 19.44 -3.87 29.45
CA SER A 154 19.83 -3.26 30.73
C SER A 154 20.79 -4.17 31.51
N ASN A 155 20.50 -5.47 31.58
CA ASN A 155 21.38 -6.46 32.22
C ASN A 155 22.76 -6.55 31.55
N ARG A 156 22.84 -6.48 30.22
CA ARG A 156 24.12 -6.45 29.49
C ARG A 156 24.92 -5.20 29.82
N GLN A 157 24.29 -4.03 29.80
CA GLN A 157 24.94 -2.76 30.13
C GLN A 157 25.47 -2.75 31.57
N ASN A 158 24.69 -3.25 32.52
CA ASN A 158 25.09 -3.36 33.92
C ASN A 158 26.26 -4.33 34.12
N ARG A 159 26.32 -5.43 33.36
CA ARG A 159 27.49 -6.33 33.38
C ARG A 159 28.73 -5.66 32.81
N SER A 160 28.62 -4.95 31.69
CA SER A 160 29.75 -4.23 31.09
C SER A 160 30.30 -3.13 32.01
N ARG A 161 29.44 -2.45 32.80
CA ARG A 161 29.86 -1.43 33.77
C ARG A 161 30.54 -1.98 35.03
N ARG A 162 30.34 -3.27 35.38
CA ARG A 162 30.96 -3.91 36.55
C ARG A 162 32.35 -4.48 36.28
N LEU A 163 32.76 -4.55 35.02
CA LEU A 163 34.06 -5.08 34.57
C LEU A 163 35.09 -3.98 34.30
N VAL A 164 34.76 -2.73 34.66
CA VAL A 164 35.62 -1.54 34.66
C VAL A 164 35.80 -1.11 36.10
#